data_AF-A0A1H6RLG5-F1
#
_entry.id   AF-A0A1H6RLG5-F1
#
_cell.length_a   1.000
_cell.length_b   1.000
_cell.length_c   1.000
_cell.angle_alpha   90.00
_cell.angle_beta   90.00
_cell.angle_gamma   90.00
#
_symmetry.space_group_name_H-M   'P 1'
#
loop_
_entity.id
_entity.type
_entity.pdbx_description
1 polymer ?
#
loop_
_entity_poly.entity_id
_entity_poly.type
_entity_poly.pdbx_seq_one_letter_code
_entity_poly.pdbx_strand_id
1 'polypeptide(L)'
;MTKLFYRFAIFLLVLSMVQDAFVNGVVQLADDQHNPLYALVPFLFVQLVTHTLGSLLLLLYYREKDFRLSYAAGWLCVMVTSAETGIIWELMMGENVENWYFVFYGAVHIANLLLGISLIISESRERKWLKWAGILLITIEALAIIMLIWYWAFADLRMDVLDRLGIWLLGPFIAINGLFVMNLIDELRGAGYWRCASATSRVAVVSIGLILLVLTAFLGLSLYISSTTSATTTVVSNQTAD
;
A
#
# COMPACT_ATOMS: atom_id res chain seq x y z
N MET A 1 21.49 0.90 12.96
CA MET A 1 20.08 0.55 13.34
C MET A 1 19.97 -0.57 14.38
N THR A 2 18.92 -0.57 15.23
CA THR A 2 18.69 -1.55 16.31
C THR A 2 17.78 -2.72 15.86
N LYS A 3 17.79 -3.85 16.58
CA LYS A 3 16.86 -4.98 16.31
C LYS A 3 15.39 -4.59 16.46
N LEU A 4 15.08 -3.64 17.36
CA LEU A 4 13.72 -3.11 17.54
C LEU A 4 13.23 -2.43 16.26
N PHE A 5 14.07 -1.62 15.63
CA PHE A 5 13.76 -0.94 14.38
C PHE A 5 13.33 -1.93 13.29
N TYR A 6 14.15 -2.97 13.04
CA TYR A 6 13.84 -3.95 11.99
C TYR A 6 12.55 -4.71 12.29
N ARG A 7 12.33 -5.14 13.54
CA ARG A 7 11.10 -5.83 13.94
C ARG A 7 9.86 -4.96 13.73
N PHE A 8 9.95 -3.67 14.06
CA PHE A 8 8.84 -2.75 13.89
C PHE A 8 8.56 -2.44 12.42
N ALA A 9 9.61 -2.23 11.61
CA ALA A 9 9.46 -2.04 10.17
C ALA A 9 8.84 -3.28 9.50
N ILE A 10 9.31 -4.49 9.84
CA ILE A 10 8.70 -5.75 9.38
C ILE A 10 7.23 -5.82 9.79
N PHE A 11 6.91 -5.53 11.05
CA PHE A 11 5.53 -5.54 11.54
C PHE A 11 4.63 -4.60 10.74
N LEU A 12 5.06 -3.35 10.50
CA LEU A 12 4.26 -2.38 9.74
C LEU A 12 4.07 -2.78 8.27
N LEU A 13 5.11 -3.28 7.60
CA LEU A 13 4.98 -3.75 6.22
C LEU A 13 4.09 -5.00 6.10
N VAL A 14 4.15 -5.91 7.08
CA VAL A 14 3.23 -7.06 7.10
C VAL A 14 1.81 -6.59 7.38
N LEU A 15 1.62 -5.64 8.29
CA LEU A 15 0.30 -5.07 8.57
C LEU A 15 -0.29 -4.37 7.35
N SER A 16 0.53 -3.62 6.59
CA SER A 16 0.08 -2.98 5.35
C SER A 16 -0.29 -4.01 4.28
N MET A 17 0.48 -5.09 4.12
CA MET A 17 0.10 -6.20 3.23
C MET A 17 -1.26 -6.83 3.60
N VAL A 18 -1.53 -7.00 4.89
CA VAL A 18 -2.82 -7.53 5.38
C VAL A 18 -3.95 -6.55 5.11
N GLN A 19 -3.73 -5.25 5.33
CA GLN A 19 -4.69 -4.19 5.01
C GLN A 19 -4.99 -4.15 3.51
N ASP A 20 -3.97 -4.20 2.65
CA ASP A 20 -4.11 -4.20 1.20
C ASP A 20 -4.95 -5.41 0.74
N ALA A 21 -4.61 -6.62 1.23
CA ALA A 21 -5.37 -7.82 0.92
C ALA A 21 -6.83 -7.72 1.39
N PHE A 22 -7.07 -7.14 2.58
CA PHE A 22 -8.40 -6.95 3.13
C PHE A 22 -9.23 -5.96 2.30
N VAL A 23 -8.72 -4.77 1.99
CA VAL A 23 -9.44 -3.78 1.18
C VAL A 23 -9.80 -4.35 -0.19
N ASN A 24 -8.86 -5.01 -0.85
CA ASN A 24 -9.12 -5.62 -2.14
C ASN A 24 -10.18 -6.73 -2.05
N GLY A 25 -10.14 -7.55 -1.01
CA GLY A 25 -11.18 -8.56 -0.75
C GLY A 25 -12.56 -7.93 -0.55
N VAL A 26 -12.65 -6.85 0.23
CA VAL A 26 -13.92 -6.12 0.45
C VAL A 26 -14.43 -5.47 -0.84
N VAL A 27 -13.56 -4.82 -1.62
CA VAL A 27 -13.93 -4.18 -2.89
C VAL A 27 -14.44 -5.22 -3.90
N GLN A 28 -13.80 -6.39 -4.00
CA GLN A 28 -14.27 -7.46 -4.90
C GLN A 28 -15.60 -8.05 -4.47
N LEU A 29 -15.89 -8.14 -3.17
CA LEU A 29 -17.18 -8.63 -2.67
C LEU A 29 -18.28 -7.56 -2.75
N ALA A 30 -17.91 -6.30 -2.90
CA ALA A 30 -18.81 -5.14 -2.94
C ALA A 30 -19.44 -4.86 -4.31
N ASP A 31 -18.93 -5.47 -5.38
CA ASP A 31 -19.28 -5.16 -6.79
C ASP A 31 -20.78 -5.39 -7.11
N ASP A 32 -21.49 -6.15 -6.27
CA ASP A 32 -22.93 -6.43 -6.42
C ASP A 32 -23.87 -5.50 -5.60
N GLN A 33 -23.36 -4.60 -4.75
CA GLN A 33 -24.20 -3.77 -3.88
C GLN A 33 -23.87 -2.28 -3.95
N HIS A 34 -24.88 -1.46 -4.23
CA HIS A 34 -24.77 0.00 -4.20
C HIS A 34 -24.31 0.49 -2.81
N ASN A 35 -23.17 1.20 -2.75
CA ASN A 35 -22.68 2.05 -1.63
C ASN A 35 -21.89 1.46 -0.43
N PRO A 36 -20.86 0.61 -0.59
CA PRO A 36 -19.89 0.36 0.50
C PRO A 36 -18.70 1.35 0.56
N LEU A 37 -18.52 2.23 -0.44
CA LEU A 37 -17.32 3.08 -0.53
C LEU A 37 -17.15 4.06 0.64
N TYR A 38 -18.22 4.69 1.13
CA TYR A 38 -18.15 5.60 2.27
C TYR A 38 -17.75 4.90 3.58
N ALA A 39 -18.13 3.62 3.74
CA ALA A 39 -17.77 2.85 4.92
C ALA A 39 -16.27 2.50 4.96
N LEU A 40 -15.61 2.46 3.80
CA LEU A 40 -14.17 2.20 3.66
C LEU A 40 -13.31 3.38 4.11
N VAL A 41 -13.84 4.61 4.11
CA VAL A 41 -13.07 5.85 4.37
C VAL A 41 -12.24 5.80 5.66
N PRO A 42 -12.79 5.42 6.84
CA PRO A 42 -12.00 5.34 8.07
C PRO A 42 -10.90 4.27 8.00
N PHE A 43 -11.15 3.16 7.29
CA PHE A 43 -10.17 2.09 7.13
C PHE A 43 -9.03 2.52 6.19
N LEU A 44 -9.36 3.17 5.07
CA LEU A 44 -8.38 3.73 4.13
C LEU A 44 -7.47 4.74 4.83
N PHE A 45 -7.99 5.54 5.76
CA PHE A 45 -7.17 6.45 6.56
C PHE A 45 -6.14 5.70 7.43
N VAL A 46 -6.54 4.63 8.11
CA VAL A 46 -5.61 3.81 8.92
C VAL A 46 -4.57 3.11 8.05
N GLN A 47 -4.98 2.64 6.87
CA GLN A 47 -4.09 2.06 5.88
C GLN A 47 -3.07 3.09 5.39
N LEU A 48 -3.50 4.31 5.04
CA LEU A 48 -2.61 5.41 4.67
C LEU A 48 -1.56 5.67 5.75
N VAL A 49 -1.98 5.84 7.01
CA VAL A 49 -1.05 6.07 8.13
C VAL A 49 -0.05 4.93 8.26
N THR A 50 -0.51 3.68 8.13
CA THR A 50 0.35 2.49 8.21
C THR A 50 1.38 2.46 7.08
N HIS A 51 0.95 2.71 5.84
CA HIS A 51 1.82 2.78 4.66
C HIS A 51 2.82 3.92 4.75
N THR A 52 2.40 5.13 5.14
CA THR A 52 3.30 6.28 5.32
C THR A 52 4.36 5.96 6.36
N LEU A 53 3.99 5.40 7.51
CA LEU A 53 4.96 5.01 8.55
C LEU A 53 5.91 3.91 8.05
N GLY A 54 5.42 2.90 7.35
CA GLY A 54 6.23 1.85 6.74
C GLY A 54 7.26 2.41 5.75
N SER A 55 6.82 3.29 4.85
CA SER A 55 7.66 3.98 3.86
C SER A 55 8.71 4.88 4.52
N LEU A 56 8.34 5.63 5.56
CA LEU A 56 9.29 6.45 6.31
C LEU A 56 10.37 5.61 7.00
N LEU A 57 10.03 4.42 7.51
CA LEU A 57 11.02 3.48 8.05
C LEU A 57 11.95 2.94 6.95
N LEU A 58 11.42 2.60 5.77
CA LEU A 58 12.26 2.21 4.63
C LEU A 58 13.20 3.36 4.20
N LEU A 59 12.73 4.59 4.20
CA LEU A 59 13.56 5.77 3.92
C LEU A 59 14.65 5.97 4.97
N LEU A 60 14.34 5.82 6.26
CA LEU A 60 15.35 5.84 7.32
C LEU A 60 16.39 4.73 7.10
N TYR A 61 15.96 3.55 6.66
CA TYR A 61 16.85 2.43 6.33
C TYR A 61 17.76 2.78 5.15
N TYR A 62 17.22 3.32 4.05
CA TYR A 62 18.02 3.74 2.90
C TYR A 62 19.02 4.84 3.25
N ARG A 63 18.63 5.79 4.10
CA ARG A 63 19.54 6.82 4.61
C ARG A 63 20.70 6.23 5.41
N GLU A 64 20.42 5.32 6.34
CA GLU A 64 21.45 4.68 7.17
C GLU A 64 22.42 3.83 6.33
N LYS A 65 21.92 3.19 5.28
CA LYS A 65 22.71 2.34 4.39
C LYS A 65 23.39 3.12 3.25
N ASP A 66 23.31 4.45 3.26
CA ASP A 66 23.79 5.36 2.21
C ASP A 66 23.28 5.06 0.79
N PHE A 67 22.06 4.52 0.67
CA PHE A 67 21.40 4.29 -0.61
C PHE A 67 20.77 5.58 -1.15
N ARG A 68 21.60 6.57 -1.51
CA ARG A 68 21.18 7.94 -1.82
C ARG A 68 20.11 8.04 -2.92
N LEU A 69 20.26 7.27 -4.00
CA LEU A 69 19.29 7.29 -5.11
C LEU A 69 17.94 6.73 -4.66
N SER A 70 17.92 5.58 -3.97
CA SER A 70 16.69 4.99 -3.45
C SER A 70 16.05 5.81 -2.34
N TYR A 71 16.85 6.52 -1.55
CA TYR A 71 16.35 7.49 -0.58
C TYR A 71 15.65 8.67 -1.25
N ALA A 72 16.25 9.27 -2.28
CA ALA A 72 15.64 10.37 -3.03
C ALA A 72 14.37 9.94 -3.78
N ALA A 73 14.44 8.81 -4.50
CA ALA A 73 13.28 8.26 -5.21
C ALA A 73 12.15 7.85 -4.26
N GLY A 74 12.49 7.28 -3.09
CA GLY A 74 11.49 6.93 -2.09
C GLY A 74 10.78 8.15 -1.51
N TRP A 75 11.47 9.28 -1.32
CA TRP A 75 10.83 10.53 -0.90
C TRP A 75 9.85 11.04 -1.94
N LEU A 76 10.24 10.98 -3.22
CA LEU A 76 9.36 11.31 -4.33
C LEU A 76 8.09 10.43 -4.29
N CYS A 77 8.23 9.12 -4.10
CA CYS A 77 7.09 8.21 -3.97
C CYS A 77 6.18 8.62 -2.81
N VAL A 78 6.74 8.84 -1.61
CA VAL A 78 5.94 9.24 -0.44
C VAL A 78 5.18 10.54 -0.70
N MET A 79 5.81 11.54 -1.32
CA MET A 79 5.16 12.82 -1.60
C MET A 79 4.02 12.68 -2.61
N VAL A 80 4.27 11.99 -3.72
CA VAL A 80 3.27 11.85 -4.80
C VAL A 80 2.12 10.93 -4.36
N THR A 81 2.39 9.81 -3.69
CA THR A 81 1.33 8.93 -3.16
C THR A 81 0.50 9.62 -2.07
N SER A 82 1.11 10.46 -1.23
CA SER A 82 0.34 11.24 -0.24
C SER A 82 -0.59 12.24 -0.93
N ALA A 83 -0.14 12.90 -1.99
CA ALA A 83 -0.95 13.83 -2.77
C ALA A 83 -2.08 13.12 -3.53
N GLU A 84 -1.78 11.98 -4.17
CA GLU A 84 -2.78 11.11 -4.79
C GLU A 84 -3.84 10.67 -3.78
N THR A 85 -3.43 10.23 -2.59
CA THR A 85 -4.37 9.82 -1.55
C THR A 85 -5.27 10.97 -1.10
N GLY A 86 -4.74 12.19 -1.01
CA GLY A 86 -5.53 13.39 -0.76
C GLY A 86 -6.59 13.63 -1.85
N ILE A 87 -6.24 13.44 -3.12
CA ILE A 87 -7.20 13.57 -4.23
C ILE A 87 -8.26 12.48 -4.19
N ILE A 88 -7.89 11.23 -3.91
CA ILE A 88 -8.85 10.13 -3.74
C ILE A 88 -9.82 10.47 -2.61
N TRP A 89 -9.33 11.03 -1.50
CA TRP A 89 -10.17 11.45 -0.39
C TRP A 89 -11.19 12.52 -0.82
N GLU A 90 -10.76 13.58 -1.51
CA GLU A 90 -11.67 14.63 -2.00
C GLU A 90 -12.69 14.07 -3.00
N LEU A 91 -12.28 13.14 -3.87
CA LEU A 91 -13.17 12.47 -4.81
C LEU A 91 -14.23 11.63 -4.08
N MET A 92 -13.87 10.96 -2.99
CA MET A 92 -14.82 10.25 -2.13
C MET A 92 -15.79 11.17 -1.40
N MET A 93 -15.42 12.43 -1.15
CA MET A 93 -16.30 13.44 -0.54
C MET A 93 -17.20 14.16 -1.57
N GLY A 94 -17.10 13.81 -2.85
CA GLY A 94 -17.93 14.36 -3.91
C GLY A 94 -17.40 15.67 -4.52
N GLU A 95 -16.12 15.99 -4.32
CA GLU A 95 -15.50 17.13 -4.99
C GLU A 95 -15.11 16.81 -6.44
N ASN A 96 -15.20 17.81 -7.32
CA ASN A 96 -14.85 17.66 -8.74
C ASN A 96 -13.34 17.79 -8.98
N VAL A 97 -12.58 16.75 -8.60
CA VAL A 97 -11.12 16.66 -8.76
C VAL A 97 -10.68 15.55 -9.72
N GLU A 98 -11.60 15.03 -10.55
CA GLU A 98 -11.36 13.90 -11.47
C GLU A 98 -10.17 14.14 -12.41
N ASN A 99 -10.01 15.37 -12.91
CA ASN A 99 -8.89 15.71 -13.79
C ASN A 99 -7.52 15.58 -13.10
N TRP A 100 -7.46 15.87 -11.80
CA TRP A 100 -6.22 15.76 -11.02
C TRP A 100 -5.90 14.32 -10.65
N TYR A 101 -6.91 13.46 -10.50
CA TYR A 101 -6.73 12.06 -10.18
C TYR A 101 -5.80 11.38 -11.18
N PHE A 102 -6.07 11.48 -12.50
CA PHE A 102 -5.24 10.83 -13.52
C PHE A 102 -3.80 11.35 -13.57
N VAL A 103 -3.60 12.66 -13.30
CA VAL A 103 -2.26 13.26 -13.27
C VAL A 103 -1.44 12.67 -12.12
N PHE A 104 -2.01 12.62 -10.92
CA PHE A 104 -1.31 12.10 -9.75
C PHE A 104 -1.16 10.58 -9.79
N TYR A 105 -2.15 9.86 -10.31
CA TYR A 105 -2.08 8.42 -10.55
C TYR A 105 -0.90 8.08 -11.49
N GLY A 106 -0.78 8.79 -12.62
CA GLY A 106 0.37 8.63 -13.52
C GLY A 106 1.70 9.02 -12.85
N ALA A 107 1.71 10.08 -12.05
CA ALA A 107 2.91 10.51 -11.33
C ALA A 107 3.37 9.48 -10.29
N VAL A 108 2.45 8.79 -9.60
CA VAL A 108 2.79 7.71 -8.65
C VAL A 108 3.49 6.57 -9.37
N HIS A 109 2.95 6.12 -10.50
CA HIS A 109 3.57 5.06 -11.28
C HIS A 109 4.97 5.44 -11.78
N ILE A 110 5.17 6.68 -12.23
CA ILE A 110 6.50 7.18 -12.63
C ILE A 110 7.44 7.23 -11.43
N ALA A 111 6.98 7.71 -10.26
CA ALA A 111 7.80 7.77 -9.05
C ALA A 111 8.23 6.36 -8.60
N ASN A 112 7.31 5.40 -8.59
CA ASN A 112 7.58 4.01 -8.26
C ASN A 112 8.53 3.35 -9.29
N LEU A 113 8.37 3.64 -10.58
CA LEU A 113 9.30 3.19 -11.61
C LEU A 113 10.73 3.71 -11.34
N LEU A 114 10.87 4.99 -11.00
CA LEU A 114 12.15 5.60 -10.63
C LEU A 114 12.74 4.95 -9.36
N LEU A 115 11.89 4.63 -8.38
CA LEU A 115 12.31 3.86 -7.21
C LEU A 115 12.82 2.47 -7.62
N GLY A 116 12.12 1.75 -8.49
CA GLY A 116 12.54 0.44 -8.99
C GLY A 116 13.89 0.50 -9.70
N ILE A 117 14.06 1.48 -10.59
CA ILE A 117 15.33 1.76 -11.28
C ILE A 117 16.44 2.06 -10.27
N SER A 118 16.17 2.91 -9.27
CA SER A 118 17.15 3.27 -8.24
C SER A 118 17.62 2.05 -7.43
N LEU A 119 16.73 1.09 -7.15
CA LEU A 119 17.03 -0.11 -6.38
C LEU A 119 17.98 -1.06 -7.13
N ILE A 120 17.96 -1.03 -8.47
CA ILE A 120 18.82 -1.87 -9.33
C ILE A 120 20.15 -1.18 -9.64
N ILE A 121 20.14 0.13 -9.88
CA ILE A 121 21.33 0.86 -10.31
C ILE A 121 22.22 1.25 -9.13
N SER A 122 21.64 1.53 -7.96
CA SER A 122 22.41 1.97 -6.80
C SER A 122 23.10 0.81 -6.07
N GLU A 123 23.90 1.15 -5.04
CA GLU A 123 24.57 0.19 -4.15
C GLU A 123 23.59 -0.78 -3.46
N SER A 124 22.30 -0.44 -3.40
CA SER A 124 21.26 -1.35 -2.92
C SER A 124 21.18 -2.67 -3.68
N ARG A 125 21.68 -2.73 -4.92
CA ARG A 125 21.67 -3.93 -5.77
C ARG A 125 22.44 -5.11 -5.20
N GLU A 126 23.39 -4.85 -4.29
CA GLU A 126 24.13 -5.90 -3.58
C GLU A 126 23.23 -6.70 -2.64
N ARG A 127 22.09 -6.12 -2.23
CA ARG A 127 21.05 -6.80 -1.45
C ARG A 127 20.14 -7.54 -2.41
N LYS A 128 20.27 -8.88 -2.47
CA LYS A 128 19.49 -9.75 -3.38
C LYS A 128 17.98 -9.44 -3.39
N TRP A 129 17.38 -9.21 -2.22
CA TRP A 129 15.94 -8.96 -2.11
C TRP A 129 15.52 -7.59 -2.64
N LEU A 130 16.32 -6.54 -2.40
CA LEU A 130 16.06 -5.21 -2.97
C LEU A 130 16.22 -5.20 -4.49
N LYS A 131 17.19 -5.95 -5.02
CA LYS A 131 17.34 -6.13 -6.46
C LYS A 131 16.10 -6.78 -7.08
N TRP A 132 15.59 -7.86 -6.49
CA TRP A 132 14.35 -8.49 -6.96
C TRP A 132 13.14 -7.57 -6.81
N ALA A 133 13.04 -6.81 -5.72
CA ALA A 133 11.99 -5.81 -5.54
C ALA A 133 12.04 -4.75 -6.63
N GLY A 134 13.24 -4.24 -6.96
CA GLY A 134 13.45 -3.29 -8.04
C GLY A 134 13.04 -3.84 -9.41
N ILE A 135 13.43 -5.09 -9.74
CA ILE A 135 13.05 -5.72 -11.01
C ILE A 135 11.53 -5.84 -11.12
N LEU A 136 10.91 -6.37 -10.07
CA LEU A 136 9.46 -6.58 -10.04
C LEU A 136 8.71 -5.25 -10.12
N LEU A 137 9.16 -4.23 -9.39
CA LEU A 137 8.60 -2.88 -9.42
C LEU A 137 8.70 -2.27 -10.82
N ILE A 138 9.87 -2.36 -11.50
CA ILE A 138 9.99 -1.88 -12.88
C ILE A 138 9.02 -2.59 -13.82
N THR A 139 8.90 -3.92 -13.72
CA THR A 139 8.01 -4.68 -14.60
C THR A 139 6.55 -4.29 -14.43
N ILE A 140 6.08 -4.19 -13.19
CA ILE A 140 4.69 -3.82 -12.86
C ILE A 140 4.42 -2.38 -13.27
N GLU A 141 5.29 -1.45 -12.90
CA GLU A 141 5.06 -0.02 -13.13
C GLU A 141 5.17 0.33 -14.62
N ALA A 142 6.09 -0.31 -15.37
CA ALA A 142 6.13 -0.16 -16.81
C ALA A 142 4.83 -0.67 -17.48
N LEU A 143 4.30 -1.80 -17.01
CA LEU A 143 3.02 -2.32 -17.50
C LEU A 143 1.87 -1.36 -17.16
N ALA A 144 1.82 -0.85 -15.94
CA ALA A 144 0.80 0.12 -15.50
C ALA A 144 0.85 1.41 -16.34
N ILE A 145 2.04 1.94 -16.60
CA ILE A 145 2.22 3.13 -17.45
C ILE A 145 1.80 2.85 -18.90
N ILE A 146 2.16 1.71 -19.47
CA ILE A 146 1.72 1.33 -20.82
C ILE A 146 0.20 1.24 -20.89
N MET A 147 -0.43 0.65 -19.87
CA MET A 147 -1.88 0.57 -19.77
C MET A 147 -2.54 1.95 -19.63
N LEU A 148 -1.96 2.85 -18.84
CA LEU A 148 -2.45 4.21 -18.68
C LEU A 148 -2.37 4.99 -20.00
N ILE A 149 -1.25 4.88 -20.72
CA ILE A 149 -1.08 5.48 -22.06
C ILE A 149 -2.10 4.88 -23.03
N TRP A 150 -2.29 3.55 -22.99
CA TRP A 150 -3.27 2.87 -23.83
C TRP A 150 -4.69 3.36 -23.56
N TYR A 151 -5.09 3.44 -22.29
CA TYR A 151 -6.39 3.96 -21.88
C TYR A 151 -6.62 5.37 -22.41
N TRP A 152 -5.62 6.25 -22.27
CA TRP A 152 -5.72 7.62 -22.72
C TRP A 152 -5.76 7.77 -24.25
N ALA A 153 -5.06 6.90 -24.97
CA ALA A 153 -5.03 6.90 -26.43
C ALA A 153 -6.29 6.27 -27.07
N PHE A 154 -6.90 5.29 -26.39
CA PHE A 154 -8.05 4.53 -26.89
C PHE A 154 -9.24 4.71 -25.94
N ALA A 155 -9.90 5.87 -26.03
CA ALA A 155 -11.02 6.28 -25.19
C ALA A 155 -12.24 5.32 -25.20
N ASP A 156 -12.32 4.41 -26.18
CA ASP A 156 -13.40 3.42 -26.31
C ASP A 156 -13.14 2.10 -25.54
N LEU A 157 -12.01 1.96 -24.82
CA LEU A 157 -11.81 0.80 -23.98
C LEU A 157 -12.74 0.86 -22.75
N ARG A 158 -13.54 -0.20 -22.59
CA ARG A 158 -14.44 -0.37 -21.44
C ARG A 158 -13.62 -0.43 -20.14
N MET A 159 -14.04 0.35 -19.14
CA MET A 159 -13.45 0.38 -17.78
C MET A 159 -13.29 -1.02 -17.17
N ASP A 160 -14.16 -1.95 -17.57
CA ASP A 160 -14.20 -3.36 -17.18
C ASP A 160 -12.85 -4.08 -17.37
N VAL A 161 -12.03 -3.67 -18.35
CA VAL A 161 -10.71 -4.25 -18.59
C VAL A 161 -9.69 -3.76 -17.56
N LEU A 162 -9.73 -2.47 -17.20
CA LEU A 162 -8.88 -1.90 -16.15
C LEU A 162 -9.21 -2.48 -14.77
N ASP A 163 -10.49 -2.65 -14.47
CA ASP A 163 -10.92 -3.20 -13.17
C ASP A 163 -10.40 -4.62 -12.97
N ARG A 164 -10.48 -5.46 -14.02
CA ARG A 164 -9.90 -6.80 -14.01
C ARG A 164 -8.38 -6.77 -13.85
N LEU A 165 -7.70 -5.83 -14.51
CA LEU A 165 -6.25 -5.66 -14.39
C LEU A 165 -5.81 -5.25 -12.98
N GLY A 166 -6.57 -4.40 -12.30
CA GLY A 166 -6.29 -4.02 -10.91
C GLY A 166 -6.16 -5.24 -10.00
N ILE A 167 -7.03 -6.23 -10.17
CA ILE A 167 -6.99 -7.51 -9.43
C ILE A 167 -5.69 -8.28 -9.70
N TRP A 168 -5.24 -8.32 -10.95
CA TRP A 168 -4.00 -9.01 -11.33
C TRP A 168 -2.74 -8.31 -10.83
N LEU A 169 -2.77 -6.99 -10.65
CA LEU A 169 -1.65 -6.20 -10.16
C LEU A 169 -1.48 -6.29 -8.63
N LEU A 170 -2.55 -6.61 -7.88
CA LEU A 170 -2.51 -6.72 -6.42
C LEU A 170 -1.46 -7.71 -5.90
N GLY A 171 -1.49 -8.95 -6.41
CA GLY A 171 -0.56 -10.00 -5.98
C GLY A 171 0.91 -9.59 -6.13
N PRO A 172 1.31 -9.07 -7.30
CA PRO A 172 2.63 -8.50 -7.52
C PRO A 172 3.01 -7.35 -6.54
N PHE A 173 2.10 -6.42 -6.21
CA PHE A 173 2.38 -5.38 -5.21
C PHE A 173 2.60 -5.95 -3.81
N ILE A 174 1.78 -6.91 -3.37
CA ILE A 174 1.97 -7.63 -2.11
C ILE A 174 3.32 -8.36 -2.12
N ALA A 175 3.71 -8.96 -3.24
CA ALA A 175 5.00 -9.63 -3.39
C ALA A 175 6.18 -8.65 -3.24
N ILE A 176 6.08 -7.42 -3.76
CA ILE A 176 7.11 -6.38 -3.55
C ILE A 176 7.28 -6.06 -2.06
N ASN A 177 6.18 -5.83 -1.34
CA ASN A 177 6.23 -5.63 0.11
C ASN A 177 6.85 -6.83 0.83
N GLY A 178 6.52 -8.04 0.40
CA GLY A 178 7.16 -9.28 0.87
C GLY A 178 8.68 -9.28 0.66
N LEU A 179 9.17 -8.79 -0.48
CA LEU A 179 10.61 -8.69 -0.75
C LEU A 179 11.30 -7.66 0.16
N PHE A 180 10.66 -6.52 0.45
CA PHE A 180 11.16 -5.58 1.45
C PHE A 180 11.21 -6.20 2.85
N VAL A 181 10.18 -6.96 3.25
CA VAL A 181 10.15 -7.71 4.52
C VAL A 181 11.31 -8.72 4.57
N MET A 182 11.52 -9.50 3.51
CA MET A 182 12.62 -10.47 3.45
C MET A 182 13.99 -9.81 3.55
N ASN A 183 14.17 -8.62 2.93
CA ASN A 183 15.38 -7.83 3.10
C ASN A 183 15.62 -7.44 4.57
N LEU A 184 14.59 -6.94 5.26
CA LEU A 184 14.68 -6.55 6.66
C LEU A 184 14.90 -7.74 7.60
N ILE A 185 14.37 -8.92 7.26
CA ILE A 185 14.62 -10.17 8.00
C ILE A 185 16.10 -10.57 7.89
N ASP A 186 16.69 -10.51 6.70
CA ASP A 186 18.11 -10.81 6.50
C ASP A 186 18.99 -9.81 7.28
N GLU A 187 18.64 -8.52 7.27
CA GLU A 187 19.32 -7.50 8.08
C GLU A 187 19.16 -7.73 9.59
N LEU A 188 17.98 -8.15 10.04
CA LEU A 188 17.72 -8.48 11.45
C LEU A 188 18.54 -9.70 11.91
N ARG A 189 18.69 -10.71 11.04
CA ARG A 189 19.51 -11.90 11.31
C ARG A 189 21.01 -11.57 11.37
N GLY A 190 21.47 -10.70 10.48
CA GLY A 190 22.86 -10.23 10.44
C GLY A 190 23.20 -9.19 11.51
N ALA A 191 22.20 -8.58 12.16
CA ALA A 191 22.42 -7.59 13.21
C ALA A 191 23.04 -8.24 14.46
N GLY A 192 24.33 -7.95 14.71
CA GLY A 192 25.05 -8.35 15.92
C GLY A 192 24.44 -7.79 17.21
N TYR A 193 25.01 -8.17 18.36
CA TYR A 193 24.61 -7.67 19.69
C TYR A 193 24.97 -6.18 19.84
N TRP A 194 24.07 -5.27 19.44
CA TRP A 194 24.33 -3.83 19.54
C TRP A 194 23.11 -3.02 20.02
N ARG A 195 23.44 -2.04 20.89
CA ARG A 195 22.62 -1.02 21.57
C ARG A 195 21.15 -1.40 21.85
N CYS A 196 20.88 -1.71 23.11
CA CYS A 196 19.51 -1.75 23.63
C CYS A 196 18.81 -0.41 23.36
N ALA A 197 17.72 -0.45 22.58
CA ALA A 197 16.80 0.68 22.50
C ALA A 197 16.34 1.07 23.90
N SER A 198 16.18 2.39 24.16
CA SER A 198 15.69 2.89 25.45
C SER A 198 14.34 2.28 25.79
N ALA A 199 14.02 2.12 27.08
CA ALA A 199 12.72 1.60 27.51
C ALA A 199 11.56 2.43 26.92
N THR A 200 11.70 3.76 26.88
CA THR A 200 10.71 4.68 26.31
C THR A 200 10.44 4.42 24.83
N SER A 201 11.48 4.21 24.01
CA SER A 201 11.32 3.91 22.58
C SER A 201 10.64 2.56 22.34
N ARG A 202 10.91 1.55 23.19
CA ARG A 202 10.23 0.25 23.12
C ARG A 202 8.74 0.37 23.42
N VAL A 203 8.39 1.08 24.50
CA VAL A 203 6.99 1.29 24.89
C VAL A 203 6.27 2.03 23.76
N ALA A 204 6.83 3.14 23.26
CA ALA A 204 6.21 3.90 22.18
C ALA A 204 5.98 3.04 20.91
N VAL A 205 6.99 2.29 20.48
CA VAL A 205 6.90 1.39 19.31
C VAL A 205 5.81 0.33 19.50
N VAL A 206 5.76 -0.31 20.66
CA VAL A 206 4.76 -1.34 20.97
C VAL A 206 3.36 -0.72 21.05
N SER A 207 3.22 0.45 21.69
CA SER A 207 1.93 1.15 21.79
C SER A 207 1.40 1.57 20.43
N ILE A 208 2.24 2.18 19.56
CA ILE A 208 1.83 2.55 18.20
C ILE A 208 1.43 1.31 17.40
N GLY A 209 2.24 0.25 17.45
CA GLY A 209 1.92 -1.00 16.75
C GLY A 209 0.61 -1.63 17.23
N LEU A 210 0.37 -1.63 18.54
CA LEU A 210 -0.87 -2.13 19.12
C LEU A 210 -2.08 -1.28 18.72
N ILE A 211 -1.96 0.05 18.73
CA ILE A 211 -3.04 0.96 18.31
C ILE A 211 -3.41 0.70 16.86
N LEU A 212 -2.43 0.63 15.95
CA LEU A 212 -2.68 0.37 14.53
C LEU A 212 -3.32 -1.01 14.30
N LEU A 213 -2.86 -2.03 15.02
CA LEU A 213 -3.44 -3.37 14.97
C LEU A 213 -4.90 -3.37 15.42
N VAL A 214 -5.20 -2.75 16.57
CA VAL A 214 -6.55 -2.68 17.13
C VAL A 214 -7.48 -1.90 16.21
N LEU A 215 -7.04 -0.74 15.69
CA LEU A 215 -7.83 0.05 14.74
C LEU A 215 -8.11 -0.74 13.46
N THR A 216 -7.10 -1.41 12.90
CA THR A 216 -7.26 -2.24 11.70
C THR A 216 -8.26 -3.37 11.96
N ALA A 217 -8.13 -4.09 13.07
CA ALA A 217 -9.03 -5.18 13.42
C ALA A 217 -10.46 -4.71 13.66
N PHE A 218 -10.64 -3.61 14.42
CA PHE A 218 -11.96 -3.06 14.73
C PHE A 218 -12.67 -2.53 13.50
N LEU A 219 -12.00 -1.68 12.71
CA LEU A 219 -12.59 -1.11 11.49
C LEU A 219 -12.82 -2.18 10.43
N GLY A 220 -11.89 -3.13 10.27
CA GLY A 220 -12.06 -4.26 9.36
C GLY A 220 -13.26 -5.14 9.73
N LEU A 221 -13.43 -5.44 11.02
CA LEU A 221 -14.60 -6.20 11.49
C LEU A 221 -15.91 -5.40 11.27
N SER A 222 -15.91 -4.10 11.56
CA SER A 222 -17.06 -3.23 11.32
C SER A 222 -17.48 -3.21 9.85
N LEU A 223 -16.50 -3.16 8.94
CA LEU A 223 -16.72 -3.24 7.51
C LEU A 223 -17.31 -4.58 7.09
N TYR A 224 -16.74 -5.67 7.59
CA TYR A 224 -17.20 -7.04 7.31
C TYR A 224 -18.64 -7.30 7.79
N ILE A 225 -19.01 -6.80 8.98
CA ILE A 225 -20.38 -6.92 9.49
C ILE A 225 -21.35 -6.10 8.63
N SER A 226 -20.93 -4.90 8.20
CA SER A 226 -21.76 -4.02 7.37
C SER A 226 -22.03 -4.64 5.99
N SER A 227 -21.02 -5.26 5.37
CA SER A 227 -21.18 -5.91 4.06
C SER A 227 -22.07 -7.15 4.12
N THR A 228 -21.97 -7.96 5.18
CA THR A 228 -22.78 -9.18 5.33
C THR A 228 -24.25 -8.90 5.71
N THR A 229 -24.51 -7.84 6.47
CA THR A 229 -25.88 -7.45 6.86
C THR A 229 -26.69 -6.94 5.65
N SER A 230 -26.05 -6.15 4.78
CA SER A 230 -26.67 -5.65 3.56
C SER A 230 -27.11 -6.77 2.62
N ALA A 231 -26.31 -7.84 2.47
CA ALA A 231 -26.65 -9.03 1.70
C ALA A 231 -27.85 -9.81 2.24
N THR A 232 -28.03 -9.90 3.55
CA THR A 232 -29.16 -10.64 4.14
C THR A 232 -30.49 -9.91 3.91
N THR A 233 -30.46 -8.57 3.96
CA THR A 233 -31.68 -7.75 3.84
C THR A 233 -32.27 -7.78 2.43
N THR A 234 -31.43 -7.84 1.39
CA THR A 234 -31.87 -7.92 -0.02
C THR A 234 -32.55 -9.25 -0.36
N VAL A 235 -32.11 -10.35 0.27
CA VAL A 235 -32.73 -11.67 0.04
C VAL A 235 -34.14 -11.73 0.63
N VAL A 236 -34.35 -11.13 1.81
CA VAL A 236 -35.66 -11.13 2.47
C VAL A 236 -36.67 -10.27 1.72
N SER A 237 -36.29 -9.11 1.18
CA SER A 237 -37.21 -8.25 0.43
C SER A 237 -37.70 -8.89 -0.88
N ASN A 238 -36.86 -9.69 -1.54
CA ASN A 238 -37.25 -10.38 -2.77
C ASN A 238 -38.19 -11.56 -2.50
N GLN A 239 -38.13 -12.20 -1.32
CA GLN A 239 -39.04 -13.30 -0.97
C GLN A 239 -40.44 -12.85 -0.55
N THR A 240 -40.61 -11.59 -0.13
CA THR A 240 -41.93 -11.05 0.26
C THR A 240 -42.70 -10.40 -0.90
N ALA A 241 -42.10 -10.34 -2.09
CA ALA A 241 -42.70 -9.74 -3.28
C ALA A 241 -43.38 -10.76 -4.22
N ASP A 242 -43.28 -12.06 -3.92
CA ASP A 242 -43.98 -13.16 -4.58
C ASP A 242 -45.16 -13.66 -3.72
#